data_AF-A0A7S0JH62-F1
#
_entry.id   AF-A0A7S0JH62-F1
#
_cell.length_a   1.000
_cell.length_b   1.000
_cell.length_c   1.000
_cell.angle_alpha   90.00
_cell.angle_beta   90.00
_cell.angle_gamma   90.00
#
_symmetry.space_group_name_H-M   'P 1'
#
loop_
_entity.id
_entity.type
_entity.pdbx_description
1 polymer ?
#
loop_
_entity_poly.entity_id
_entity_poly.type
_entity_poly.pdbx_seq_one_letter_code
_entity_poly.pdbx_strand_id
1 'polypeptide(L)'
;MDAWAASYGSAAAFVCVSCAGPHLATQFGNQLRLRHCHNTWVDEDEMPAWGQLGCNGFIVLDGSHSVVCRASPAFLEVREAAFRHVETLLDALIGSKAVPQLSSGRVDPAVGGKCAEVRFGEDEEVEAEEGARKRQATTDSSAIKVPSVKVAVLDEEHAECEAALALLAERQDAEALRTLLSAYEKHFAHEEALLDAHLYEEAGAAAGGFSAAAGQRRSHFADHKRLLAELDGALQAANDLVPARFVDAVLRSFEQHANMYDTTYAEPLARALAAAA
;
A
#
# COMPACT_ATOMS: atom_id res chain seq x y z
N MET A 1 -11.13 -9.24 1.66
CA MET A 1 -12.24 -9.68 0.78
C MET A 1 -12.84 -11.01 1.22
N ASP A 2 -12.13 -12.14 1.12
CA ASP A 2 -12.70 -13.46 1.48
C ASP A 2 -13.24 -13.51 2.93
N ALA A 3 -12.48 -12.94 3.87
CA ALA A 3 -12.93 -12.80 5.26
C ALA A 3 -14.18 -11.92 5.41
N TRP A 4 -14.30 -10.84 4.63
CA TRP A 4 -15.52 -10.02 4.62
C TRP A 4 -16.69 -10.79 4.03
N ALA A 5 -16.50 -11.53 2.94
CA ALA A 5 -17.54 -12.36 2.35
C ALA A 5 -18.07 -13.42 3.34
N ALA A 6 -17.17 -14.01 4.14
CA ALA A 6 -17.57 -14.89 5.24
C ALA A 6 -18.36 -14.15 6.33
N SER A 7 -17.92 -12.95 6.72
CA SER A 7 -18.52 -12.18 7.83
C SER A 7 -19.89 -11.60 7.48
N TYR A 8 -20.03 -11.01 6.30
CA TYR A 8 -21.29 -10.39 5.84
C TYR A 8 -22.28 -11.43 5.28
N GLY A 9 -21.78 -12.61 4.87
CA GLY A 9 -22.62 -13.70 4.38
C GLY A 9 -23.51 -13.27 3.22
N SER A 10 -24.82 -13.54 3.32
CA SER A 10 -25.77 -13.18 2.27
C SER A 10 -26.16 -11.69 2.24
N ALA A 11 -25.66 -10.87 3.17
CA ALA A 11 -26.00 -9.44 3.21
C ALA A 11 -25.23 -8.63 2.17
N ALA A 12 -24.06 -9.09 1.73
CA ALA A 12 -23.27 -8.44 0.68
C ALA A 12 -22.49 -9.47 -0.12
N ALA A 13 -22.47 -9.32 -1.45
CA ALA A 13 -21.63 -10.13 -2.32
C ALA A 13 -20.28 -9.44 -2.55
N PHE A 14 -19.19 -10.20 -2.42
CA PHE A 14 -17.84 -9.71 -2.71
C PHE A 14 -17.34 -10.40 -3.98
N VAL A 15 -16.92 -9.59 -4.94
CA VAL A 15 -16.47 -10.06 -6.26
C VAL A 15 -15.04 -9.60 -6.50
N CYS A 16 -14.13 -10.57 -6.62
CA CYS A 16 -12.76 -10.39 -7.06
C CYS A 16 -12.70 -10.57 -8.57
N VAL A 17 -12.35 -9.52 -9.31
CA VAL A 17 -12.29 -9.52 -10.78
C VAL A 17 -10.84 -9.33 -11.21
N SER A 18 -10.26 -10.33 -11.86
CA SER A 18 -8.95 -10.18 -12.50
C SER A 18 -9.08 -9.46 -13.85
N CYS A 19 -8.28 -8.41 -14.02
CA CYS A 19 -8.14 -7.68 -15.29
C CYS A 19 -7.02 -8.23 -16.18
N ALA A 20 -6.30 -9.26 -15.74
CA ALA A 20 -5.25 -9.93 -16.52
C ALA A 20 -5.70 -11.34 -16.96
N GLY A 21 -7.01 -11.53 -17.09
CA GLY A 21 -7.61 -12.75 -17.60
C GLY A 21 -7.72 -13.93 -16.62
N PRO A 22 -8.20 -15.09 -17.12
CA PRO A 22 -8.61 -16.23 -16.30
C PRO A 22 -7.45 -16.92 -15.58
N HIS A 23 -6.25 -16.90 -16.15
CA HIS A 23 -5.09 -17.55 -15.57
C HIS A 23 -4.72 -16.93 -14.23
N LEU A 24 -4.61 -15.59 -14.19
CA LEU A 24 -4.28 -14.87 -12.96
C LEU A 24 -5.40 -14.98 -11.91
N ALA A 25 -6.67 -14.90 -12.34
CA ALA A 25 -7.81 -15.15 -11.45
C ALA A 25 -7.71 -16.52 -10.78
N THR A 26 -7.46 -17.58 -11.56
CA THR A 26 -7.32 -18.95 -11.06
C THR A 26 -6.15 -19.09 -10.10
N GLN A 27 -5.00 -18.50 -10.44
CA GLN A 27 -3.81 -18.52 -9.60
C GLN A 27 -4.09 -17.86 -8.24
N PHE A 28 -4.68 -16.66 -8.21
CA PHE A 28 -5.03 -15.97 -6.96
C PHE A 28 -6.04 -16.76 -6.14
N GLY A 29 -7.08 -17.31 -6.77
CA GLY A 29 -8.07 -18.15 -6.10
C GLY A 29 -7.42 -19.32 -5.35
N ASN A 30 -6.47 -19.99 -6.00
CA ASN A 30 -5.74 -21.12 -5.42
C ASN A 30 -4.76 -20.69 -4.32
N GLN A 31 -3.92 -19.68 -4.59
CA GLN A 31 -2.87 -19.24 -3.67
C GLN A 31 -3.44 -18.59 -2.41
N LEU A 32 -4.44 -17.72 -2.56
CA LEU A 32 -5.11 -17.06 -1.44
C LEU A 32 -6.21 -17.91 -0.82
N ARG A 33 -6.49 -19.09 -1.39
CA ARG A 33 -7.51 -20.04 -0.91
C ARG A 33 -8.89 -19.38 -0.75
N LEU A 34 -9.29 -18.57 -1.73
CA LEU A 34 -10.57 -17.87 -1.73
C LEU A 34 -11.72 -18.89 -1.76
N ARG A 35 -12.67 -18.76 -0.84
CA ARG A 35 -13.80 -19.71 -0.67
C ARG A 35 -15.16 -19.05 -0.62
N HIS A 36 -15.21 -17.82 -0.14
CA HIS A 36 -16.44 -17.12 0.21
C HIS A 36 -16.76 -16.00 -0.77
N CYS A 37 -15.75 -15.34 -1.34
CA CYS A 37 -15.97 -14.35 -2.40
C CYS A 37 -16.06 -15.00 -3.79
N HIS A 38 -16.78 -14.36 -4.70
CA HIS A 38 -16.79 -14.73 -6.11
C HIS A 38 -15.48 -14.29 -6.75
N ASN A 39 -14.75 -15.23 -7.35
CA ASN A 39 -13.51 -14.94 -8.06
C ASN A 39 -13.74 -15.15 -9.56
N THR A 40 -13.52 -14.11 -10.35
CA THR A 40 -13.81 -14.06 -11.78
C THR A 40 -12.76 -13.23 -12.51
N TRP A 41 -12.90 -13.11 -13.82
CA TRP A 41 -12.11 -12.21 -14.67
C TRP A 41 -13.03 -11.44 -15.61
N VAL A 42 -12.46 -10.41 -16.23
CA VAL A 42 -13.06 -9.68 -17.35
C VAL A 42 -12.17 -9.89 -18.58
N ASP A 43 -12.80 -10.01 -19.75
CA ASP A 43 -12.07 -10.11 -21.01
C ASP A 43 -11.50 -8.73 -21.39
N GLU A 44 -10.40 -8.72 -22.14
CA GLU A 44 -9.66 -7.50 -22.48
C GLU A 44 -10.53 -6.47 -23.21
N ASP A 45 -11.44 -6.93 -24.06
CA ASP A 45 -12.39 -6.10 -24.82
C ASP A 45 -13.55 -5.56 -23.95
N GLU A 46 -13.74 -6.09 -22.74
CA GLU A 46 -14.80 -5.71 -21.80
C GLU A 46 -14.27 -4.95 -20.57
N MET A 47 -13.01 -4.51 -20.63
CA MET A 47 -12.35 -3.81 -19.53
C MET A 47 -13.14 -2.57 -19.10
N PRO A 48 -13.43 -2.42 -17.78
CA PRO A 48 -14.20 -1.28 -17.31
C PRO A 48 -13.43 0.02 -17.57
N ALA A 49 -14.10 1.02 -18.15
CA ALA A 49 -13.48 2.32 -18.40
C ALA A 49 -13.20 3.14 -17.12
N TRP A 50 -13.74 2.72 -15.97
CA TRP A 50 -13.63 3.42 -14.70
C TRP A 50 -13.68 2.46 -13.50
N GLY A 51 -13.17 2.93 -12.37
CA GLY A 51 -13.04 2.14 -11.14
C GLY A 51 -11.76 1.31 -11.14
N GLN A 52 -11.18 1.10 -9.97
CA GLN A 52 -10.02 0.23 -9.82
C GLN A 52 -10.28 -0.75 -8.70
N LEU A 53 -10.07 -2.03 -9.01
CA LEU A 53 -10.16 -3.12 -8.05
C LEU A 53 -8.73 -3.53 -7.66
N GLY A 54 -8.48 -3.64 -6.36
CA GLY A 54 -7.19 -4.03 -5.81
C GLY A 54 -6.54 -2.92 -4.99
N CYS A 55 -5.27 -2.66 -5.23
CA CYS A 55 -4.46 -1.69 -4.49
C CYS A 55 -5.07 -0.28 -4.40
N ASN A 56 -5.96 0.08 -5.33
CA ASN A 56 -6.55 1.42 -5.42
C ASN A 56 -8.04 1.48 -5.04
N GLY A 57 -8.49 0.53 -4.22
CA GLY A 57 -9.80 0.58 -3.57
C GLY A 57 -10.85 -0.40 -4.12
N PHE A 58 -12.10 -0.16 -3.73
CA PHE A 58 -13.27 -0.97 -4.06
C PHE A 58 -14.33 -0.16 -4.79
N ILE A 59 -15.00 -0.82 -5.74
CA ILE A 59 -16.28 -0.35 -6.29
C ILE A 59 -17.39 -0.92 -5.41
N VAL A 60 -18.30 -0.07 -4.96
CA VAL A 60 -19.44 -0.48 -4.13
C VAL A 60 -20.73 -0.18 -4.88
N LEU A 61 -21.58 -1.20 -4.99
CA LEU A 61 -22.92 -1.13 -5.55
C LEU A 61 -23.95 -1.32 -4.43
N ASP A 62 -25.13 -0.71 -4.56
CA ASP A 62 -26.25 -0.99 -3.66
C ASP A 62 -27.09 -2.20 -4.13
N GLY A 63 -28.14 -2.53 -3.37
CA GLY A 63 -29.06 -3.64 -3.68
C GLY A 63 -29.89 -3.44 -4.97
N SER A 64 -29.86 -2.25 -5.58
CA SER A 64 -30.45 -1.96 -6.89
C SER A 64 -29.43 -2.01 -8.04
N HIS A 65 -28.20 -2.41 -7.74
CA HIS A 65 -27.03 -2.39 -8.64
C HIS A 65 -26.61 -0.98 -9.07
N SER A 66 -27.01 0.05 -8.32
CA SER A 66 -26.55 1.42 -8.54
C SER A 66 -25.19 1.63 -7.91
N VAL A 67 -24.31 2.37 -8.60
CA VAL A 67 -22.95 2.66 -8.13
C VAL A 67 -23.01 3.71 -7.03
N VAL A 68 -22.63 3.34 -5.81
CA VAL A 68 -22.61 4.25 -4.65
C VAL A 68 -21.19 4.70 -4.29
N CYS A 69 -20.18 3.92 -4.66
CA CYS A 69 -18.77 4.32 -4.56
C CYS A 69 -18.01 3.82 -5.79
N ARG A 70 -17.47 4.73 -6.60
CA ARG A 70 -16.70 4.39 -7.81
C ARG A 70 -15.27 3.92 -7.51
N ALA A 71 -14.72 4.36 -6.39
CA ALA A 71 -13.42 3.95 -5.86
C ALA A 71 -13.37 4.35 -4.38
N SER A 72 -13.30 3.36 -3.49
CA SER A 72 -12.96 3.62 -2.09
C SER A 72 -11.50 4.09 -2.00
N PRO A 73 -11.08 4.66 -0.85
CA PRO A 73 -9.66 4.91 -0.62
C PRO A 73 -8.82 3.64 -0.85
N ALA A 74 -7.63 3.84 -1.40
CA ALA A 74 -6.65 2.80 -1.64
C ALA A 74 -6.02 2.35 -0.32
N PHE A 75 -5.91 1.03 -0.09
CA PHE A 75 -5.21 0.51 1.09
C PHE A 75 -3.75 0.98 1.15
N LEU A 76 -3.12 1.13 -0.01
CA LEU A 76 -1.74 1.58 -0.09
C LEU A 76 -1.55 3.06 0.29
N GLU A 77 -2.60 3.88 0.16
CA GLU A 77 -2.56 5.30 0.50
C GLU A 77 -2.93 5.56 1.96
N VAL A 78 -3.96 4.86 2.47
CA VAL A 78 -4.56 5.17 3.79
C VAL A 78 -4.66 3.97 4.74
N ARG A 79 -4.03 2.85 4.40
CA ARG A 79 -3.94 1.62 5.22
C ARG A 79 -5.31 1.15 5.72
N GLU A 80 -5.44 0.81 7.01
CA GLU A 80 -6.66 0.28 7.61
C GLU A 80 -7.86 1.24 7.52
N ALA A 81 -7.63 2.55 7.30
CA ALA A 81 -8.72 3.49 7.05
C ALA A 81 -9.48 3.17 5.75
N ALA A 82 -8.82 2.55 4.76
CA ALA A 82 -9.47 2.09 3.54
C ALA A 82 -10.52 1.01 3.84
N PHE A 83 -10.19 0.06 4.72
CA PHE A 83 -11.09 -1.02 5.12
C PHE A 83 -12.30 -0.48 5.89
N ARG A 84 -12.05 0.38 6.88
CA ARG A 84 -13.12 0.99 7.69
C ARG A 84 -14.10 1.82 6.84
N HIS A 85 -13.60 2.49 5.82
CA HIS A 85 -14.44 3.24 4.88
C HIS A 85 -15.43 2.31 4.15
N VAL A 86 -14.96 1.16 3.66
CA VAL A 86 -15.81 0.17 2.98
C VAL A 86 -16.82 -0.44 3.95
N GLU A 87 -16.39 -0.83 5.15
CA GLU A 87 -17.27 -1.38 6.19
C GLU A 87 -18.39 -0.40 6.55
N THR A 88 -18.07 0.89 6.71
CA THR A 88 -19.07 1.94 6.99
C THR A 88 -20.09 2.08 5.86
N LEU A 89 -19.66 2.01 4.61
CA LEU A 89 -20.56 2.06 3.45
C LEU A 89 -21.49 0.84 3.42
N LEU A 90 -20.93 -0.36 3.61
CA LEU A 90 -21.70 -1.60 3.62
C LEU A 90 -22.75 -1.60 4.74
N ASP A 91 -22.36 -1.20 5.95
CA ASP A 91 -23.26 -1.14 7.10
C ASP A 91 -24.43 -0.15 6.88
N ALA A 92 -24.16 0.99 6.22
CA ALA A 92 -25.19 1.95 5.86
C ALA A 92 -26.18 1.37 4.82
N LEU A 93 -25.67 0.71 3.79
CA LEU A 93 -26.46 0.09 2.72
C LEU A 93 -27.31 -1.08 3.24
N ILE A 94 -26.70 -1.99 4.00
CA ILE A 94 -27.37 -3.17 4.57
C ILE A 94 -28.41 -2.73 5.61
N GLY A 95 -28.07 -1.73 6.43
CA GLY A 95 -28.96 -1.18 7.45
C GLY A 95 -30.10 -0.32 6.90
N SER A 96 -30.23 -0.15 5.58
CA SER A 96 -31.19 0.78 4.93
C SER A 96 -31.12 2.21 5.46
N LYS A 97 -29.93 2.67 5.84
CA LYS A 97 -29.67 4.06 6.25
C LYS A 97 -29.27 4.87 5.03
N ALA A 98 -29.56 6.18 5.03
CA ALA A 98 -29.10 7.05 3.97
C ALA A 98 -27.56 7.00 3.89
N VAL A 99 -27.02 6.66 2.72
CA VAL A 99 -25.59 6.68 2.47
C VAL A 99 -25.12 8.13 2.53
N PRO A 100 -24.17 8.49 3.41
CA PRO A 100 -23.63 9.85 3.44
C PRO A 100 -23.04 10.21 2.08
N GLN A 101 -23.40 11.38 1.55
CA GLN A 101 -22.76 11.95 0.36
C GLN A 101 -21.34 12.37 0.73
N LEU A 102 -20.37 11.47 0.56
CA LEU A 102 -18.97 11.77 0.85
C LEU A 102 -18.25 12.23 -0.42
N SER A 103 -18.04 13.55 -0.54
CA SER A 103 -17.07 14.08 -1.50
C SER A 103 -15.66 13.83 -0.97
N SER A 104 -14.96 12.85 -1.56
CA SER A 104 -13.56 12.48 -1.25
C SER A 104 -13.27 12.14 0.23
N GLY A 105 -13.33 10.86 0.57
CA GLY A 105 -12.52 10.26 1.64
C GLY A 105 -12.74 10.73 3.10
N ARG A 106 -13.62 11.68 3.40
CA ARG A 106 -13.96 12.07 4.77
C ARG A 106 -15.24 11.38 5.22
N VAL A 107 -15.17 10.59 6.29
CA VAL A 107 -16.33 9.92 6.90
C VAL A 107 -16.97 10.86 7.92
N ASP A 108 -18.30 10.99 7.87
CA ASP A 108 -19.10 11.73 8.83
C ASP A 108 -19.08 11.00 10.20
N PRO A 109 -18.65 11.67 11.29
CA PRO A 109 -18.55 11.07 12.62
C PRO A 109 -19.90 10.65 13.24
N ALA A 110 -21.04 11.04 12.65
CA ALA A 110 -22.37 10.72 13.18
C ALA A 110 -22.86 9.28 12.87
N VAL A 111 -22.13 8.49 12.07
CA VAL A 111 -22.62 7.18 11.57
C VAL A 111 -22.14 5.97 12.40
N GLY A 112 -21.27 6.17 13.40
CA GLY A 112 -20.73 5.10 14.24
C GLY A 112 -21.58 4.77 15.48
N GLY A 113 -22.32 3.66 15.45
CA GLY A 113 -22.88 3.08 16.66
C GLY A 113 -21.80 2.46 17.55
N LYS A 114 -21.73 2.88 18.83
CA LYS A 114 -20.97 2.32 19.96
C LYS A 114 -19.64 1.62 19.65
N CYS A 115 -18.71 2.34 19.04
CA CYS A 115 -17.29 2.33 19.39
C CYS A 115 -16.78 3.75 19.11
N ALA A 116 -16.06 4.30 20.09
CA ALA A 116 -15.89 5.72 20.33
C ALA A 116 -14.90 6.44 19.39
N GLU A 117 -14.87 7.77 19.54
CA GLU A 117 -13.98 8.78 18.93
C GLU A 117 -12.61 8.27 18.48
N VAL A 118 -12.22 8.65 17.25
CA VAL A 118 -10.81 8.75 16.85
C VAL A 118 -10.57 10.22 16.48
N ARG A 119 -9.84 10.93 17.34
CA ARG A 119 -9.30 12.26 17.04
C ARG A 119 -7.91 12.11 16.45
N PHE A 120 -7.58 12.96 15.49
CA PHE A 120 -6.24 13.08 14.93
C PHE A 120 -5.70 14.47 15.28
N GLY A 121 -4.59 14.52 16.02
CA GLY A 121 -3.86 15.75 16.34
C GLY A 121 -3.05 15.61 17.63
N GLU A 122 -1.71 15.59 17.47
CA GLU A 122 -0.64 15.99 18.40
C GLU A 122 -0.80 15.64 19.90
N ASP A 123 -0.05 14.64 20.37
CA ASP A 123 0.08 14.36 21.80
C ASP A 123 1.39 14.95 22.35
N GLU A 124 1.26 16.03 23.14
CA GLU A 124 2.13 16.30 24.28
C GLU A 124 1.91 15.25 25.38
N GLU A 125 2.99 14.99 26.12
CA GLU A 125 3.17 14.02 27.21
C GLU A 125 2.09 14.03 28.30
N VAL A 126 1.66 12.86 28.78
CA VAL A 126 1.66 12.51 30.22
C VAL A 126 1.74 10.98 30.41
N GLU A 127 2.65 10.55 31.29
CA GLU A 127 2.82 9.17 31.76
C GLU A 127 1.67 8.67 32.66
N ALA A 128 1.47 7.34 32.70
CA ALA A 128 1.45 6.60 33.97
C ALA A 128 1.55 5.08 33.76
N GLU A 129 2.43 4.52 34.57
CA GLU A 129 2.75 3.12 34.79
C GLU A 129 1.52 2.22 35.07
N GLU A 130 1.45 1.06 34.40
CA GLU A 130 1.29 -0.25 35.06
C GLU A 130 1.36 -1.38 34.01
N GLY A 131 2.47 -2.11 34.03
CA GLY A 131 2.68 -3.24 33.11
C GLY A 131 4.10 -3.81 33.12
N ALA A 132 4.88 -3.53 34.16
CA ALA A 132 6.22 -4.11 34.33
C ALA A 132 6.12 -5.57 34.80
N ARG A 133 5.94 -6.50 33.85
CA ARG A 133 6.56 -7.84 33.90
C ARG A 133 6.31 -8.64 32.62
N LYS A 134 7.43 -9.09 32.01
CA LYS A 134 7.57 -9.99 30.86
C LYS A 134 7.30 -9.39 29.47
N ARG A 135 8.22 -8.55 28.99
CA ARG A 135 8.78 -8.69 27.63
C ARG A 135 10.27 -8.40 27.71
N GLN A 136 11.04 -9.48 27.81
CA GLN A 136 12.48 -9.44 27.65
C GLN A 136 12.71 -9.13 26.17
N ALA A 137 12.97 -7.86 25.88
CA ALA A 137 13.33 -7.37 24.56
C ALA A 137 14.71 -7.93 24.21
N THR A 138 14.72 -8.96 23.38
CA THR A 138 15.84 -9.20 22.48
C THR A 138 15.60 -8.30 21.27
N THR A 139 16.31 -7.18 21.22
CA THR A 139 16.53 -6.40 20.00
C THR A 139 17.34 -7.26 19.04
N ASP A 140 16.67 -8.19 18.36
CA ASP A 140 17.22 -8.84 17.19
C ASP A 140 17.04 -7.86 16.03
N SER A 141 17.94 -6.87 15.97
CA SER A 141 18.10 -5.97 14.82
C SER A 141 18.73 -6.77 13.68
N SER A 142 18.01 -7.79 13.19
CA SER A 142 18.44 -8.55 12.03
C SER A 142 18.50 -7.63 10.83
N ALA A 143 19.64 -7.62 10.12
CA ALA A 143 19.76 -6.93 8.85
C ALA A 143 18.59 -7.31 7.93
N ILE A 144 17.83 -6.32 7.50
CA ILE A 144 16.76 -6.52 6.52
C ILE A 144 17.41 -6.85 5.18
N LYS A 145 16.81 -7.82 4.49
CA LYS A 145 17.22 -8.18 3.14
C LYS A 145 16.01 -8.22 2.23
N VAL A 146 16.01 -7.38 1.21
CA VAL A 146 14.92 -7.29 0.25
C VAL A 146 15.10 -8.30 -0.88
N PRO A 147 13.99 -8.74 -1.52
CA PRO A 147 14.07 -9.63 -2.68
C PRO A 147 14.81 -8.99 -3.86
N SER A 148 15.53 -9.80 -4.63
CA SER A 148 16.11 -9.35 -5.90
C SER A 148 15.02 -9.06 -6.94
N VAL A 149 15.21 -7.97 -7.68
CA VAL A 149 14.35 -7.55 -8.79
C VAL A 149 14.89 -7.98 -10.15
N LYS A 150 15.96 -8.79 -10.17
CA LYS A 150 16.61 -9.36 -11.37
C LYS A 150 17.19 -8.31 -12.33
N VAL A 151 17.41 -7.11 -11.83
CA VAL A 151 18.09 -6.02 -12.54
C VAL A 151 19.29 -5.63 -11.70
N ALA A 152 20.49 -5.98 -12.17
CA ALA A 152 21.70 -5.94 -11.35
C ALA A 152 21.95 -4.56 -10.70
N VAL A 153 21.72 -3.46 -11.43
CA VAL A 153 21.90 -2.11 -10.89
C VAL A 153 20.89 -1.78 -9.78
N LEU A 154 19.63 -2.21 -9.90
CA LEU A 154 18.63 -2.02 -8.85
C LEU A 154 18.90 -2.92 -7.63
N ASP A 155 19.39 -4.15 -7.86
CA ASP A 155 19.81 -5.05 -6.77
C ASP A 155 21.03 -4.50 -6.01
N GLU A 156 21.96 -3.84 -6.70
CA GLU A 156 23.09 -3.13 -6.09
C GLU A 156 22.60 -1.93 -5.26
N GLU A 157 21.67 -1.14 -5.79
CA GLU A 157 21.06 -0.03 -5.05
C GLU A 157 20.26 -0.48 -3.82
N HIS A 158 19.53 -1.60 -3.92
CA HIS A 158 18.88 -2.23 -2.76
C HIS A 158 19.90 -2.56 -1.68
N ALA A 159 21.06 -3.13 -2.04
CA ALA A 159 22.12 -3.43 -1.09
C ALA A 159 22.71 -2.15 -0.45
N GLU A 160 22.80 -1.05 -1.18
CA GLU A 160 23.21 0.25 -0.64
C GLU A 160 22.18 0.79 0.38
N CYS A 161 20.89 0.68 0.07
CA CYS A 161 19.80 1.04 0.98
C CYS A 161 19.80 0.16 2.26
N GLU A 162 19.97 -1.16 2.11
CA GLU A 162 20.13 -2.10 3.23
C GLU A 162 21.32 -1.73 4.14
N ALA A 163 22.45 -1.38 3.54
CA ALA A 163 23.65 -0.96 4.29
C ALA A 163 23.41 0.35 5.04
N ALA A 164 22.74 1.33 4.42
CA ALA A 164 22.39 2.60 5.06
C ALA A 164 21.37 2.41 6.21
N LEU A 165 20.42 1.49 6.05
CA LEU A 165 19.48 1.09 7.10
C LEU A 165 20.20 0.44 8.28
N ALA A 166 21.15 -0.46 8.02
CA ALA A 166 21.96 -1.08 9.06
C ALA A 166 22.79 -0.04 9.82
N LEU A 167 23.38 0.94 9.10
CA LEU A 167 24.10 2.06 9.72
C LEU A 167 23.19 2.90 10.61
N LEU A 168 21.97 3.21 10.15
CA LEU A 168 20.99 3.93 10.96
C LEU A 168 20.58 3.14 12.20
N ALA A 169 20.43 1.82 12.08
CA ALA A 169 20.11 0.96 13.21
C ALA A 169 21.22 0.89 14.26
N GLU A 170 22.48 0.92 13.82
CA GLU A 170 23.65 0.93 14.69
C GLU A 170 23.85 2.29 15.38
N ARG A 171 23.82 3.38 14.62
CA ARG A 171 24.22 4.70 15.10
C ARG A 171 23.08 5.51 15.69
N GLN A 172 21.87 5.35 15.15
CA GLN A 172 20.67 6.06 15.57
C GLN A 172 20.88 7.58 15.68
N ASP A 173 21.61 8.16 14.72
CA ASP A 173 21.93 9.58 14.70
C ASP A 173 21.47 10.25 13.39
N ALA A 174 21.46 11.59 13.39
CA ALA A 174 21.04 12.37 12.24
C ALA A 174 21.96 12.18 11.02
N GLU A 175 23.23 11.83 11.20
CA GLU A 175 24.17 11.61 10.09
C GLU A 175 23.84 10.30 9.33
N ALA A 176 23.58 9.22 10.07
CA ALA A 176 23.13 7.96 9.50
C ALA A 176 21.76 8.11 8.82
N LEU A 177 20.86 8.92 9.40
CA LEU A 177 19.56 9.20 8.79
C LEU A 177 19.69 9.99 7.47
N ARG A 178 20.62 10.96 7.38
CA ARG A 178 20.92 11.66 6.11
C ARG A 178 21.52 10.72 5.07
N THR A 179 22.35 9.78 5.51
CA THR A 179 22.95 8.77 4.63
C THR A 179 21.86 7.88 4.03
N LEU A 180 20.91 7.44 4.85
CA LEU A 180 19.74 6.69 4.40
C LEU A 180 18.87 7.49 3.43
N LEU A 181 18.54 8.74 3.77
CA LEU A 181 17.74 9.60 2.89
C LEU A 181 18.41 9.74 1.51
N SER A 182 19.72 10.00 1.47
CA SER A 182 20.44 10.13 0.20
C SER A 182 20.45 8.83 -0.61
N ALA A 183 20.51 7.66 0.04
CA ALA A 183 20.42 6.38 -0.64
C ALA A 183 19.02 6.18 -1.26
N TYR A 184 17.95 6.45 -0.49
CA TYR A 184 16.57 6.35 -0.98
C TYR A 184 16.29 7.30 -2.15
N GLU A 185 16.73 8.56 -2.06
CA GLU A 185 16.51 9.54 -3.12
C GLU A 185 17.13 9.11 -4.45
N LYS A 186 18.36 8.58 -4.42
CA LYS A 186 19.06 8.10 -5.61
C LYS A 186 18.37 6.88 -6.20
N HIS A 187 18.10 5.90 -5.34
CA HIS A 187 17.46 4.65 -5.74
C HIS A 187 16.08 4.90 -6.35
N PHE A 188 15.18 5.58 -5.63
CA PHE A 188 13.82 5.85 -6.11
C PHE A 188 13.83 6.69 -7.40
N ALA A 189 14.71 7.70 -7.52
CA ALA A 189 14.78 8.48 -8.75
C ALA A 189 15.21 7.64 -9.97
N HIS A 190 16.16 6.72 -9.79
CA HIS A 190 16.62 5.85 -10.87
C HIS A 190 15.58 4.78 -11.22
N GLU A 191 14.98 4.15 -10.21
CA GLU A 191 13.92 3.16 -10.37
C GLU A 191 12.70 3.77 -11.08
N GLU A 192 12.20 4.93 -10.64
CA GLU A 192 11.08 5.62 -11.28
C GLU A 192 11.37 5.91 -12.76
N ALA A 193 12.60 6.35 -13.08
CA ALA A 193 13.01 6.64 -14.45
C ALA A 193 13.06 5.37 -15.32
N LEU A 194 13.58 4.26 -14.78
CA LEU A 194 13.60 2.97 -15.49
C LEU A 194 12.19 2.42 -15.73
N LEU A 195 11.32 2.49 -14.71
CA LEU A 195 9.95 2.00 -14.82
C LEU A 195 9.15 2.85 -15.82
N ASP A 196 9.33 4.18 -15.82
CA ASP A 196 8.74 5.06 -16.81
C ASP A 196 9.21 4.73 -18.23
N ALA A 197 10.51 4.53 -18.42
CA ALA A 197 11.09 4.26 -19.73
C ALA A 197 10.71 2.89 -20.29
N HIS A 198 10.48 1.88 -19.45
CA HIS A 198 10.35 0.49 -19.92
C HIS A 198 9.00 -0.16 -19.67
N LEU A 199 8.24 0.29 -18.66
CA LEU A 199 6.97 -0.33 -18.28
C LEU A 199 5.77 0.62 -18.35
N TYR A 200 5.98 1.92 -18.17
CA TYR A 200 4.88 2.89 -18.07
C TYR A 200 4.82 3.91 -19.21
N GLU A 201 5.65 3.79 -20.24
CA GLU A 201 5.69 4.72 -21.39
C GLU A 201 4.31 4.85 -22.06
N GLU A 202 3.56 3.76 -22.20
CA GLU A 202 2.21 3.75 -22.79
C GLU A 202 1.11 4.17 -21.79
N ALA A 203 1.40 4.17 -20.48
CA ALA A 203 0.43 4.50 -19.44
C ALA A 203 -0.02 5.98 -19.46
N GLY A 204 0.76 6.86 -20.11
CA GLY A 204 0.43 8.27 -20.33
C GLY A 204 -0.51 8.54 -21.52
N ALA A 205 -0.71 7.57 -22.42
CA ALA A 205 -1.41 7.77 -23.69
C ALA A 205 -2.86 7.26 -23.72
N ALA A 206 -3.32 6.53 -22.69
CA ALA A 206 -4.68 6.01 -22.64
C ALA A 206 -5.69 7.16 -22.44
N ALA A 207 -6.32 7.58 -23.55
CA ALA A 207 -7.39 8.55 -23.59
C ALA A 207 -8.60 8.08 -22.76
N GLY A 208 -8.65 8.46 -21.48
CA GLY A 208 -9.85 8.38 -20.63
C GLY A 208 -10.32 6.99 -20.20
N GLY A 209 -9.52 5.93 -20.40
CA GLY A 209 -9.81 4.55 -19.96
C GLY A 209 -9.03 4.12 -18.72
N PHE A 210 -9.43 3.00 -18.12
CA PHE A 210 -8.68 2.36 -17.03
C PHE A 210 -7.33 1.83 -17.52
N SER A 211 -6.25 2.17 -16.81
CA SER A 211 -4.92 1.62 -17.04
C SER A 211 -4.34 1.10 -15.72
N ALA A 212 -4.22 -0.23 -15.63
CA ALA A 212 -3.62 -0.89 -14.48
C ALA A 212 -2.17 -0.42 -14.25
N ALA A 213 -1.42 -0.25 -15.34
CA ALA A 213 -0.05 0.28 -15.33
C ALA A 213 0.00 1.71 -14.77
N ALA A 214 -0.90 2.60 -15.21
CA ALA A 214 -0.98 3.97 -14.68
C ALA A 214 -1.38 3.99 -13.20
N GLY A 215 -2.21 3.04 -12.76
CA GLY A 215 -2.59 2.85 -11.36
C GLY A 215 -1.42 2.40 -10.50
N GLN A 216 -0.66 1.40 -10.96
CA GLN A 216 0.51 0.85 -10.29
C GLN A 216 1.64 1.87 -10.18
N ARG A 217 1.97 2.56 -11.28
CA ARG A 217 2.93 3.67 -11.30
C ARG A 217 2.60 4.71 -10.23
N ARG A 218 1.34 5.16 -10.19
CA ARG A 218 0.90 6.21 -9.28
C ARG A 218 1.02 5.81 -7.82
N SER A 219 0.58 4.60 -7.45
CA SER A 219 0.63 4.14 -6.07
C SER A 219 2.07 3.85 -5.62
N HIS A 220 2.89 3.27 -6.50
CA HIS A 220 4.31 3.00 -6.23
C HIS A 220 5.08 4.30 -5.97
N PHE A 221 4.98 5.28 -6.88
CA PHE A 221 5.71 6.55 -6.75
C PHE A 221 5.15 7.41 -5.59
N ALA A 222 3.88 7.24 -5.24
CA ALA A 222 3.32 7.86 -4.05
C ALA A 222 3.93 7.28 -2.76
N ASP A 223 4.25 5.98 -2.74
CA ASP A 223 4.91 5.35 -1.60
C ASP A 223 6.37 5.82 -1.45
N HIS A 224 7.12 6.02 -2.54
CA HIS A 224 8.45 6.66 -2.50
C HIS A 224 8.37 8.03 -1.81
N LYS A 225 7.45 8.88 -2.26
CA LYS A 225 7.26 10.22 -1.69
C LYS A 225 6.91 10.17 -0.21
N ARG A 226 6.08 9.20 0.20
CA ARG A 226 5.72 8.99 1.61
C ARG A 226 6.96 8.62 2.43
N LEU A 227 7.76 7.65 1.96
CA LEU A 227 8.98 7.21 2.65
C LEU A 227 10.00 8.35 2.78
N LEU A 228 10.24 9.09 1.70
CA LEU A 228 11.14 10.24 1.71
C LEU A 228 10.67 11.34 2.66
N ALA A 229 9.37 11.67 2.66
CA ALA A 229 8.80 12.68 3.55
C ALA A 229 8.90 12.26 5.04
N GLU A 230 8.77 10.96 5.34
CA GLU A 230 8.93 10.44 6.70
C GLU A 230 10.37 10.60 7.21
N LEU A 231 11.38 10.33 6.36
CA LEU A 231 12.80 10.54 6.70
C LEU A 231 13.14 12.02 6.84
N ASP A 232 12.67 12.87 5.93
CA ASP A 232 12.90 14.32 5.98
C ASP A 232 12.26 14.95 7.23
N GLY A 233 11.01 14.58 7.55
CA GLY A 233 10.34 15.01 8.77
C GLY A 233 11.10 14.60 10.03
N ALA A 234 11.62 13.37 10.07
CA ALA A 234 12.46 12.92 11.18
C ALA A 234 13.79 13.67 11.28
N LEU A 235 14.43 14.01 10.15
CA LEU A 235 15.64 14.84 10.14
C LEU A 235 15.39 16.26 10.66
N GLN A 236 14.26 16.86 10.29
CA GLN A 236 13.88 18.19 10.77
C GLN A 236 13.59 18.21 12.27
N ALA A 237 13.06 17.11 12.81
CA ALA A 237 12.75 16.95 14.24
C ALA A 237 13.93 16.43 15.08
N ALA A 238 14.98 15.89 14.45
CA ALA A 238 16.07 15.24 15.17
C ALA A 238 16.97 16.28 15.88
N ASN A 239 17.03 16.20 17.20
CA ASN A 239 17.92 17.03 18.02
C ASN A 239 19.30 16.42 18.26
N ASP A 240 19.56 15.19 17.80
CA ASP A 240 20.88 14.55 17.57
C ASP A 240 20.72 13.02 17.43
N LEU A 241 19.79 12.44 18.20
CA LEU A 241 19.46 11.01 18.20
C LEU A 241 18.10 10.74 17.56
N VAL A 242 18.04 9.64 16.82
CA VAL A 242 16.85 9.11 16.16
C VAL A 242 16.24 8.02 17.05
N PRO A 243 14.96 8.11 17.42
CA PRO A 243 14.34 7.11 18.29
C PRO A 243 14.39 5.69 17.71
N ALA A 244 14.78 4.69 18.50
CA ALA A 244 14.83 3.28 18.05
C ALA A 244 13.50 2.77 17.47
N ARG A 245 12.35 3.26 17.98
CA ARG A 245 11.03 2.95 17.43
C ARG A 245 10.84 3.42 15.99
N PHE A 246 11.43 4.56 15.65
CA PHE A 246 11.37 5.12 14.31
C PHE A 246 12.27 4.32 13.37
N VAL A 247 13.47 3.96 13.83
CA VAL A 247 14.38 3.08 13.09
C VAL A 247 13.71 1.76 12.72
N ASP A 248 13.05 1.08 13.67
CA ASP A 248 12.31 -0.17 13.40
C ASP A 248 11.16 0.06 12.40
N ALA A 249 10.45 1.18 12.49
CA ALA A 249 9.37 1.52 11.57
C ALA A 249 9.87 1.73 10.13
N VAL A 250 10.99 2.45 9.95
CA VAL A 250 11.61 2.71 8.64
C VAL A 250 12.13 1.42 8.02
N LEU A 251 12.81 0.59 8.82
CA LEU A 251 13.27 -0.74 8.44
C LEU A 251 12.12 -1.59 7.86
N ARG A 252 11.03 -1.76 8.63
CA ARG A 252 9.86 -2.52 8.18
C ARG A 252 9.18 -1.89 6.97
N SER A 253 9.18 -0.57 6.87
CA SER A 253 8.55 0.13 5.75
C SER A 253 9.28 -0.13 4.43
N PHE A 254 10.61 -0.22 4.45
CA PHE A 254 11.41 -0.57 3.26
C PHE A 254 11.21 -2.03 2.84
N GLU A 255 11.25 -2.96 3.81
CA GLU A 255 10.95 -4.37 3.54
C GLU A 255 9.55 -4.53 2.95
N GLN A 256 8.56 -3.83 3.51
CA GLN A 256 7.21 -3.86 3.00
C GLN A 256 7.12 -3.26 1.59
N HIS A 257 7.80 -2.15 1.32
CA HIS A 257 7.87 -1.53 0.00
C HIS A 257 8.35 -2.53 -1.04
N ALA A 258 9.52 -3.14 -0.81
CA ALA A 258 10.10 -4.07 -1.75
C ALA A 258 9.23 -5.30 -2.01
N ASN A 259 8.63 -5.85 -0.95
CA ASN A 259 7.72 -6.98 -1.10
C ASN A 259 6.43 -6.63 -1.85
N MET A 260 5.93 -5.40 -1.69
CA MET A 260 4.62 -4.99 -2.17
C MET A 260 4.66 -4.38 -3.58
N TYR A 261 5.73 -3.66 -3.90
CA TYR A 261 5.91 -2.96 -5.17
C TYR A 261 7.03 -3.57 -5.99
N ASP A 262 8.23 -3.73 -5.45
CA ASP A 262 9.39 -4.03 -6.28
C ASP A 262 9.33 -5.41 -6.92
N THR A 263 8.85 -6.40 -6.15
CA THR A 263 8.61 -7.74 -6.68
C THR A 263 7.61 -7.78 -7.84
N THR A 264 6.73 -6.78 -7.96
CA THR A 264 5.68 -6.75 -8.99
C THR A 264 6.20 -6.36 -10.36
N TYR A 265 7.28 -5.58 -10.44
CA TYR A 265 7.89 -5.19 -11.72
C TYR A 265 9.12 -6.02 -12.08
N ALA A 266 9.70 -6.78 -11.13
CA ALA A 266 10.96 -7.52 -11.30
C ALA A 266 11.05 -8.31 -12.62
N GLU A 267 10.08 -9.19 -12.87
CA GLU A 267 10.07 -10.02 -14.08
C GLU A 267 9.75 -9.23 -15.37
N PRO A 268 8.70 -8.37 -15.40
CA PRO A 268 8.46 -7.50 -16.55
C PRO A 268 9.65 -6.61 -16.94
N LEU A 269 10.29 -5.95 -15.97
CA LEU A 269 11.39 -5.02 -16.22
C LEU A 269 12.62 -5.75 -16.73
N ALA A 270 13.02 -6.85 -16.09
CA ALA A 270 14.15 -7.66 -16.53
C ALA A 270 13.96 -8.15 -17.98
N ARG A 271 12.73 -8.54 -18.34
CA ARG A 271 12.41 -8.93 -19.71
C ARG A 271 12.48 -7.77 -20.70
N ALA A 272 11.96 -6.60 -20.33
CA ALA A 272 11.99 -5.42 -21.19
C ALA A 272 13.44 -4.98 -21.48
N LEU A 273 14.29 -4.95 -20.46
CA LEU A 273 15.71 -4.61 -20.60
C LEU A 273 16.47 -5.64 -21.43
N ALA A 274 16.21 -6.94 -21.25
CA ALA A 274 16.82 -7.99 -22.06
C ALA A 274 16.42 -7.92 -23.54
N ALA A 275 15.22 -7.42 -23.85
CA ALA A 275 14.76 -7.21 -25.22
C ALA A 275 15.36 -5.96 -25.88
N ALA A 276 15.84 -5.00 -25.09
CA ALA A 276 16.46 -3.76 -25.55
C ALA A 276 17.99 -3.84 -25.72
N ALA A 277 18.63 -4.93 -25.25
CA ALA A 277 20.06 -5.20 -25.32
C ALA A 277 20.47 -5.95 -26.60
#